data_AF-A0A841YB10-F1
#
_entry.id   AF-A0A841YB10-F1
#
_cell.length_a   1.000
_cell.length_b   1.000
_cell.length_c   1.000
_cell.angle_alpha   90.00
_cell.angle_beta   90.00
_cell.angle_gamma   90.00
#
_symmetry.space_group_name_H-M   'P 1'
#
loop_
_entity.id
_entity.type
_entity.pdbx_description
1 polymer ?
#
loop_
_entity_poly.entity_id
_entity_poly.type
_entity_poly.pdbx_seq_one_letter_code
_entity_poly.pdbx_strand_id
1 'polypeptide(L)'
;MKKTLITMLMLVLAVALAACSSSSSDSDKKEGSKKTSSEDVLNYYMDLVSTISDKNADYSAYVSASTADPKPSDKELADLAKNASTSAQAVSDALADEKVPDLGKSTDDFKKAVSDLSAAYADEATALKQTPVDTTKADENLQKASAEISKILEDNGLAGSDILTDTM
;
A
#
# COMPACT_ATOMS: atom_id res chain seq x y z
N MET A 1 -16.68 -12.71 -50.56
CA MET A 1 -15.49 -12.08 -51.17
C MET A 1 -14.28 -12.40 -50.31
N LYS A 2 -13.27 -13.06 -50.91
CA LYS A 2 -11.79 -12.91 -50.71
C LYS A 2 -11.33 -12.58 -49.27
N LYS A 3 -10.82 -13.56 -48.50
CA LYS A 3 -9.38 -13.93 -48.37
C LYS A 3 -8.48 -12.82 -47.80
N THR A 4 -7.88 -13.06 -46.62
CA THR A 4 -6.42 -13.14 -46.30
C THR A 4 -6.24 -13.02 -44.77
N LEU A 5 -5.75 -14.01 -44.01
CA LEU A 5 -4.39 -14.58 -43.92
C LEU A 5 -3.31 -13.58 -43.46
N ILE A 6 -2.81 -13.83 -42.24
CA ILE A 6 -1.40 -13.80 -41.76
C ILE A 6 -0.63 -12.50 -42.00
N THR A 7 -0.04 -11.94 -40.94
CA THR A 7 1.43 -11.69 -40.86
C THR A 7 1.87 -11.44 -39.43
N MET A 8 2.68 -12.38 -38.94
CA MET A 8 3.61 -12.28 -37.82
C MET A 8 4.71 -11.28 -38.18
N LEU A 9 5.02 -10.32 -37.30
CA LEU A 9 6.28 -9.57 -37.38
C LEU A 9 6.85 -9.42 -35.98
N MET A 10 7.82 -10.28 -35.65
CA MET A 10 8.80 -10.00 -34.62
C MET A 10 9.64 -8.80 -35.05
N LEU A 11 9.92 -7.88 -34.11
CA LEU A 11 11.10 -7.04 -34.18
C LEU A 11 11.82 -7.05 -32.83
N VAL A 12 13.02 -7.61 -32.90
CA VAL A 12 14.03 -7.72 -31.86
C VAL A 12 14.49 -6.32 -31.45
N LEU A 13 14.50 -6.02 -30.15
CA LEU A 13 15.19 -4.85 -29.61
C LEU A 13 16.40 -5.32 -28.79
N ALA A 14 17.51 -5.52 -29.49
CA ALA A 14 18.83 -5.61 -28.89
C ALA A 14 19.54 -4.26 -29.10
N VAL A 15 19.69 -3.48 -28.04
CA VAL A 15 20.69 -2.43 -27.97
C VAL A 15 21.62 -2.76 -26.82
N ALA A 16 22.84 -3.10 -27.20
CA ALA A 16 23.96 -3.28 -26.30
C ALA A 16 24.31 -1.96 -25.59
N LEU A 17 24.46 -2.00 -24.27
CA LEU A 17 25.25 -1.02 -23.53
C LEU A 17 26.60 -1.66 -23.22
N ALA A 18 27.53 -1.52 -24.15
CA ALA A 18 28.94 -1.73 -23.89
C ALA A 18 29.55 -0.43 -23.35
N ALA A 19 30.26 -0.57 -22.23
CA ALA A 19 31.49 0.13 -21.88
C ALA A 19 31.49 1.68 -21.77
N CYS A 20 31.63 2.15 -20.53
CA CYS A 20 32.60 3.19 -20.18
C CYS A 20 33.31 2.69 -18.91
N SER A 21 34.47 2.06 -19.02
CA SER A 21 35.81 2.68 -19.12
C SER A 21 36.20 3.48 -17.87
N SER A 22 36.91 2.79 -16.99
CA SER A 22 38.19 3.16 -16.35
C SER A 22 38.34 4.44 -15.51
N SER A 23 38.79 4.20 -14.26
CA SER A 23 39.94 4.81 -13.58
C SER A 23 39.71 5.84 -12.47
N SER A 24 40.09 5.40 -11.26
CA SER A 24 40.61 6.09 -10.07
C SER A 24 40.60 7.62 -9.99
N SER A 25 40.08 8.15 -8.87
CA SER A 25 40.90 8.85 -7.86
C SER A 25 40.13 9.18 -6.59
N ASP A 26 40.92 9.28 -5.54
CA ASP A 26 40.68 9.36 -4.10
C ASP A 26 39.89 10.61 -3.61
N SER A 27 39.54 10.56 -2.33
CA SER A 27 39.22 11.65 -1.39
C SER A 27 37.90 12.42 -1.55
N ASP A 28 36.92 12.08 -0.71
CA ASP A 28 36.52 12.93 0.43
C ASP A 28 35.44 12.25 1.29
N LYS A 29 35.81 11.87 2.51
CA LYS A 29 34.84 11.55 3.58
C LYS A 29 34.16 12.85 4.02
N LYS A 30 33.09 13.24 3.33
CA LYS A 30 31.97 13.90 3.99
C LYS A 30 31.08 12.80 4.57
N GLU A 31 30.62 12.96 5.81
CA GLU A 31 29.47 12.22 6.34
C GLU A 31 28.34 12.33 5.31
N GLY A 32 28.18 11.26 4.53
CA GLY A 32 27.15 11.19 3.52
C GLY A 32 25.85 10.89 4.23
N SER A 33 24.96 11.90 4.32
CA SER A 33 23.54 11.60 4.27
C SER A 33 23.34 10.72 3.05
N LYS A 34 23.12 9.41 3.27
CA LYS A 34 22.77 8.48 2.22
C LYS A 34 21.57 9.09 1.50
N LYS A 35 21.74 9.49 0.25
CA LYS A 35 20.63 10.05 -0.52
C LYS A 35 19.59 8.94 -0.65
N THR A 36 18.46 9.06 0.04
CA THR A 36 17.33 8.14 -0.11
C THR A 36 16.97 8.04 -1.59
N SER A 37 16.89 6.82 -2.07
CA SER A 37 16.52 6.49 -3.44
C SER A 37 15.02 6.22 -3.55
N SER A 38 14.47 6.31 -4.77
CA SER A 38 13.11 5.87 -5.05
C SER A 38 12.94 4.37 -4.73
N GLU A 39 13.98 3.55 -4.88
CA GLU A 39 13.98 2.16 -4.40
C GLU A 39 13.77 2.05 -2.89
N ASP A 40 14.41 2.88 -2.06
CA ASP A 40 14.24 2.81 -0.60
C ASP A 40 12.78 3.13 -0.19
N VAL A 41 12.18 4.12 -0.85
CA VAL A 41 10.76 4.47 -0.65
C VAL A 41 9.83 3.35 -1.10
N LEU A 42 10.09 2.77 -2.28
CA LEU A 42 9.29 1.65 -2.80
C LEU A 42 9.38 0.43 -1.89
N ASN A 43 10.59 0.08 -1.42
CA ASN A 43 10.78 -1.04 -0.50
C ASN A 43 10.00 -0.82 0.79
N TYR A 44 10.06 0.39 1.36
CA TYR A 44 9.30 0.68 2.57
C TYR A 44 7.77 0.57 2.35
N TYR A 45 7.28 1.04 1.21
CA TYR A 45 5.88 0.87 0.85
C TYR A 45 5.49 -0.61 0.71
N MET A 46 6.33 -1.44 0.09
CA MET A 46 6.08 -2.88 -0.01
C MET A 46 6.12 -3.57 1.36
N ASP A 47 6.99 -3.12 2.27
CA ASP A 47 7.00 -3.59 3.65
C ASP A 47 5.68 -3.25 4.36
N LEU A 48 5.15 -2.03 4.18
CA LEU A 48 3.83 -1.65 4.70
C LEU A 48 2.71 -2.55 4.14
N VAL A 49 2.71 -2.80 2.83
CA VAL A 49 1.75 -3.72 2.19
C VAL A 49 1.82 -5.10 2.82
N SER A 50 3.02 -5.64 3.04
CA SER A 50 3.20 -6.94 3.69
C SER A 50 2.68 -6.93 5.14
N THR A 51 3.04 -5.91 5.91
CA THR A 51 2.62 -5.77 7.32
C THR A 51 1.10 -5.75 7.47
N ILE A 52 0.41 -5.02 6.59
CA ILE A 52 -1.06 -4.95 6.59
C ILE A 52 -1.64 -6.29 6.13
N SER A 53 -1.21 -6.81 4.98
CA SER A 53 -1.75 -8.03 4.38
C SER A 53 -1.70 -9.23 5.33
N ASP A 54 -0.64 -9.34 6.14
CA ASP A 54 -0.47 -10.39 7.15
C ASP A 54 -1.59 -10.42 8.22
N LYS A 55 -2.29 -9.30 8.43
CA LYS A 55 -3.33 -9.15 9.46
C LYS A 55 -4.71 -8.85 8.88
N ASN A 56 -4.82 -8.51 7.60
CA ASN A 56 -6.02 -7.90 7.00
C ASN A 56 -7.03 -8.89 6.41
N ALA A 57 -6.79 -10.20 6.51
CA ALA A 57 -7.58 -11.22 5.81
C ALA A 57 -9.09 -11.19 6.17
N ASP A 58 -9.43 -11.12 7.46
CA ASP A 58 -10.83 -11.11 7.88
C ASP A 58 -11.53 -9.78 7.56
N TYR A 59 -10.81 -8.65 7.64
CA TYR A 59 -11.33 -7.36 7.20
C TYR A 59 -11.66 -7.38 5.69
N SER A 60 -10.73 -7.87 4.88
CA SER A 60 -10.89 -7.99 3.42
C SER A 60 -12.04 -8.93 3.05
N ALA A 61 -12.21 -10.02 3.80
CA ALA A 61 -13.35 -10.93 3.64
C ALA A 61 -14.69 -10.25 3.95
N TYR A 62 -14.76 -9.42 5.00
CA TYR A 62 -15.96 -8.64 5.32
C TYR A 62 -16.28 -7.60 4.23
N VAL A 63 -15.28 -6.83 3.76
CA VAL A 63 -15.47 -5.84 2.70
C VAL A 63 -15.99 -6.51 1.43
N SER A 64 -15.37 -7.62 1.02
CA SER A 64 -15.80 -8.42 -0.13
C SER A 64 -17.22 -8.94 0.03
N ALA A 65 -17.58 -9.45 1.21
CA ALA A 65 -18.92 -9.96 1.50
C ALA A 65 -19.99 -8.85 1.53
N SER A 66 -19.67 -7.68 2.07
CA SER A 66 -20.60 -6.56 2.23
C SER A 66 -21.05 -5.93 0.90
N THR A 67 -20.24 -6.14 -0.14
CA THR A 67 -20.45 -5.66 -1.52
C THR A 67 -20.80 -6.78 -2.52
N ALA A 68 -20.84 -8.04 -2.07
CA ALA A 68 -21.14 -9.20 -2.93
C ALA A 68 -22.59 -9.20 -3.46
N ASP A 69 -22.77 -9.89 -4.59
CA ASP A 69 -24.08 -10.17 -5.20
C ASP A 69 -24.22 -11.68 -5.53
N PRO A 70 -25.12 -12.44 -4.86
CA PRO A 70 -26.04 -11.97 -3.83
C PRO A 70 -25.34 -11.62 -2.52
N LYS A 71 -25.81 -10.56 -1.88
CA LYS A 71 -25.33 -10.12 -0.56
C LYS A 71 -25.69 -11.16 0.51
N PRO A 72 -24.76 -11.51 1.44
CA PRO A 72 -25.07 -12.39 2.57
C PRO A 72 -26.16 -11.80 3.47
N SER A 73 -26.75 -12.65 4.31
CA SER A 73 -27.72 -12.17 5.30
C SER A 73 -27.08 -11.22 6.32
N ASP A 74 -27.89 -10.35 6.93
CA ASP A 74 -27.43 -9.43 7.99
C ASP A 74 -26.76 -10.18 9.15
N LYS A 75 -27.22 -11.41 9.44
CA LYS A 75 -26.61 -12.26 10.47
C LYS A 75 -25.20 -12.71 10.07
N GLU A 76 -25.02 -13.15 8.82
CA GLU A 76 -23.71 -13.57 8.32
C GLU A 76 -22.74 -12.38 8.27
N LEU A 77 -23.20 -11.20 7.85
CA LEU A 77 -22.39 -9.98 7.86
C LEU A 77 -22.02 -9.54 9.28
N ALA A 78 -22.94 -9.65 10.24
CA ALA A 78 -22.64 -9.35 11.64
C ALA A 78 -21.64 -10.32 12.26
N ASP A 79 -21.64 -11.60 11.84
CA ASP A 79 -20.64 -12.57 12.29
C ASP A 79 -19.27 -12.31 11.63
N LEU A 80 -19.21 -11.91 10.35
CA LEU A 80 -17.99 -11.47 9.67
C LEU A 80 -17.41 -10.18 10.28
N ALA A 81 -18.26 -9.20 10.62
CA ALA A 81 -17.86 -7.92 11.20
C ALA A 81 -17.07 -8.08 12.52
N LYS A 82 -17.35 -9.12 13.31
CA LYS A 82 -16.61 -9.41 14.55
C LYS A 82 -15.15 -9.78 14.29
N ASN A 83 -14.91 -10.64 13.29
CA ASN A 83 -13.56 -11.04 12.90
C ASN A 83 -12.84 -9.88 12.20
N ALA A 84 -13.54 -9.19 11.30
CA ALA A 84 -13.04 -7.98 10.65
C ALA A 84 -12.61 -6.90 11.65
N SER A 85 -13.38 -6.68 12.71
CA SER A 85 -13.02 -5.75 13.79
C SER A 85 -11.72 -6.13 14.49
N THR A 86 -11.49 -7.44 14.70
CA THR A 86 -10.25 -7.95 15.32
C THR A 86 -9.06 -7.79 14.37
N SER A 87 -9.26 -8.11 13.09
CA SER A 87 -8.26 -7.96 12.04
C SER A 87 -7.86 -6.49 11.81
N ALA A 88 -8.84 -5.59 11.71
CA ALA A 88 -8.60 -4.15 11.61
C ALA A 88 -7.83 -3.60 12.82
N GLN A 89 -8.18 -4.03 14.04
CA GLN A 89 -7.41 -3.64 15.24
C GLN A 89 -5.97 -4.16 15.17
N ALA A 90 -5.75 -5.40 14.72
CA ALA A 90 -4.41 -5.96 14.60
C ALA A 90 -3.56 -5.21 13.55
N VAL A 91 -4.17 -4.74 12.46
CA VAL A 91 -3.51 -3.85 11.49
C VAL A 91 -3.15 -2.52 12.15
N SER A 92 -4.10 -1.88 12.83
CA SER A 92 -3.87 -0.63 13.57
C SER A 92 -2.66 -0.75 14.51
N ASP A 93 -2.63 -1.80 15.33
CA ASP A 93 -1.58 -2.03 16.31
C ASP A 93 -0.22 -2.25 15.64
N ALA A 94 -0.18 -3.03 14.55
CA ALA A 94 1.04 -3.26 13.78
C ALA A 94 1.59 -1.97 13.17
N LEU A 95 0.73 -1.10 12.62
CA LEU A 95 1.11 0.19 12.06
C LEU A 95 1.52 1.21 13.14
N ALA A 96 0.95 1.12 14.35
CA ALA A 96 1.36 1.96 15.48
C ALA A 96 2.78 1.62 15.97
N ASP A 97 3.18 0.35 15.87
CA ASP A 97 4.52 -0.13 16.22
C ASP A 97 5.54 -0.02 15.07
N GLU A 98 5.08 0.34 13.87
CA GLU A 98 5.88 0.43 12.65
C GLU A 98 6.96 1.52 12.76
N LYS A 99 8.17 1.20 12.33
CA LYS A 99 9.32 2.11 12.41
C LYS A 99 9.69 2.59 11.03
N VAL A 100 9.19 3.78 10.68
CA VAL A 100 9.56 4.45 9.44
C VAL A 100 11.09 4.65 9.38
N PRO A 101 11.77 4.09 8.36
CA PRO A 101 13.21 4.27 8.18
C PRO A 101 13.54 5.71 7.75
N ASP A 102 14.83 6.05 7.69
CA ASP A 102 15.25 7.33 7.10
C ASP A 102 15.05 7.31 5.57
N LEU A 103 13.99 7.97 5.14
CA LEU A 103 13.58 8.15 3.76
C LEU A 103 13.85 9.60 3.28
N GLY A 104 14.79 10.30 3.93
CA GLY A 104 15.14 11.66 3.60
C GLY A 104 13.95 12.59 3.76
N LYS A 105 13.61 13.34 2.71
CA LYS A 105 12.53 14.34 2.75
C LYS A 105 11.14 13.75 3.05
N SER A 106 10.94 12.47 2.77
CA SER A 106 9.62 11.81 2.88
C SER A 106 9.43 11.09 4.21
N THR A 107 10.44 11.08 5.08
CA THR A 107 10.40 10.37 6.37
C THR A 107 9.22 10.84 7.23
N ASP A 108 9.07 12.14 7.41
CA ASP A 108 8.03 12.68 8.30
C ASP A 108 6.64 12.60 7.68
N ASP A 109 6.54 12.69 6.36
CA ASP A 109 5.29 12.47 5.63
C ASP A 109 4.82 11.02 5.80
N PHE A 110 5.72 10.03 5.67
CA PHE A 110 5.39 8.63 5.94
C PHE A 110 4.99 8.39 7.39
N LYS A 111 5.70 8.97 8.37
CA LYS A 111 5.31 8.84 9.79
C LYS A 111 3.89 9.32 10.03
N LYS A 112 3.55 10.48 9.46
CA LYS A 112 2.20 11.02 9.57
C LYS A 112 1.20 10.11 8.87
N ALA A 113 1.45 9.71 7.62
CA ALA A 113 0.52 8.90 6.84
C ALA A 113 0.30 7.50 7.46
N VAL A 114 1.35 6.85 7.97
CA VAL A 114 1.27 5.57 8.69
C VAL A 114 0.51 5.71 10.01
N SER A 115 0.75 6.79 10.76
CA SER A 115 -0.02 7.09 11.97
C SER A 115 -1.51 7.35 11.68
N ASP A 116 -1.81 8.09 10.61
CA ASP A 116 -3.19 8.36 10.18
C ASP A 116 -3.87 7.06 9.72
N LEU A 117 -3.16 6.19 9.00
CA LEU A 117 -3.66 4.88 8.56
C LEU A 117 -3.93 3.96 9.76
N SER A 118 -3.01 3.91 10.73
CA SER A 118 -3.20 3.18 11.99
C SER A 118 -4.47 3.63 12.72
N ALA A 119 -4.64 4.95 12.90
CA ALA A 119 -5.82 5.52 13.54
C ALA A 119 -7.11 5.20 12.77
N ALA A 120 -7.08 5.26 11.44
CA ALA A 120 -8.23 4.93 10.61
C ALA A 120 -8.64 3.44 10.72
N TYR A 121 -7.68 2.51 10.79
CA TYR A 121 -7.97 1.10 11.10
C TYR A 121 -8.53 0.89 12.51
N ALA A 122 -8.12 1.70 13.49
CA ALA A 122 -8.70 1.66 14.84
C ALA A 122 -10.15 2.18 14.85
N ASP A 123 -10.43 3.24 14.09
CA ASP A 123 -11.79 3.75 13.86
C ASP A 123 -12.67 2.67 13.20
N GLU A 124 -12.13 1.99 12.18
CA GLU A 124 -12.79 0.88 11.47
C GLU A 124 -13.11 -0.28 12.43
N ALA A 125 -12.12 -0.70 13.22
CA ALA A 125 -12.30 -1.72 14.25
C ALA A 125 -13.37 -1.35 15.28
N THR A 126 -13.56 -0.06 15.56
CA THR A 126 -14.60 0.43 16.48
C THR A 126 -15.97 0.46 15.80
N ALA A 127 -16.04 0.97 14.57
CA ALA A 127 -17.24 1.06 13.76
C ALA A 127 -17.87 -0.31 13.50
N LEU A 128 -17.06 -1.33 13.20
CA LEU A 128 -17.50 -2.71 12.96
C LEU A 128 -18.18 -3.37 14.18
N LYS A 129 -18.00 -2.83 15.38
CA LYS A 129 -18.67 -3.31 16.61
C LYS A 129 -20.03 -2.65 16.86
N GLN A 130 -20.41 -1.64 16.08
CA GLN A 130 -21.66 -0.90 16.27
C GLN A 130 -22.87 -1.70 15.76
N THR A 131 -24.07 -1.28 16.16
CA THR A 131 -25.33 -1.87 15.68
C THR A 131 -26.36 -0.76 15.43
N PRO A 132 -26.73 -0.48 14.16
CA PRO A 132 -26.17 -1.07 12.95
C PRO A 132 -24.68 -0.73 12.77
N VAL A 133 -23.96 -1.54 11.98
CA VAL A 133 -22.59 -1.23 11.58
C VAL A 133 -22.60 -0.02 10.66
N ASP A 134 -21.73 0.97 10.93
CA ASP A 134 -21.52 2.15 10.10
C ASP A 134 -20.03 2.50 10.06
N THR A 135 -19.37 2.15 8.96
CA THR A 135 -17.94 2.34 8.72
C THR A 135 -17.63 3.62 7.94
N THR A 136 -18.64 4.38 7.52
CA THR A 136 -18.50 5.48 6.56
C THR A 136 -17.38 6.46 6.90
N LYS A 137 -17.31 6.88 8.18
CA LYS A 137 -16.29 7.84 8.65
C LYS A 137 -14.88 7.24 8.66
N ALA A 138 -14.76 5.97 9.02
CA ALA A 138 -13.51 5.24 9.07
C ALA A 138 -13.01 4.95 7.64
N ASP A 139 -13.90 4.55 6.73
CA ASP A 139 -13.62 4.39 5.29
C ASP A 139 -13.06 5.68 4.67
N GLU A 140 -13.66 6.84 4.97
CA GLU A 140 -13.14 8.15 4.53
C GLU A 140 -11.72 8.42 5.06
N ASN A 141 -11.45 8.06 6.32
CA ASN A 141 -10.15 8.27 6.94
C ASN A 141 -9.09 7.33 6.35
N LEU A 142 -9.45 6.05 6.11
CA LEU A 142 -8.59 5.07 5.44
C LEU A 142 -8.21 5.56 4.05
N GLN A 143 -9.20 6.01 3.27
CA GLN A 143 -8.97 6.52 1.92
C GLN A 143 -8.09 7.77 1.91
N LYS A 144 -8.29 8.68 2.86
CA LYS A 144 -7.43 9.86 2.99
C LYS A 144 -5.98 9.49 3.31
N ALA A 145 -5.76 8.55 4.22
CA ALA A 145 -4.42 8.08 4.56
C ALA A 145 -3.75 7.37 3.38
N SER A 146 -4.50 6.53 2.65
CA SER A 146 -4.03 5.89 1.40
C SER A 146 -3.62 6.92 0.35
N ALA A 147 -4.43 7.96 0.14
CA ALA A 147 -4.12 9.03 -0.80
C ALA A 147 -2.85 9.82 -0.43
N GLU A 148 -2.60 10.04 0.87
CA GLU A 148 -1.35 10.66 1.34
C GLU A 148 -0.14 9.76 1.03
N ILE A 149 -0.24 8.44 1.24
CA ILE A 149 0.81 7.48 0.85
C ILE A 149 1.05 7.50 -0.66
N SER A 150 -0.01 7.45 -1.47
CA SER A 150 0.08 7.55 -2.94
C SER A 150 0.84 8.79 -3.38
N LYS A 151 0.53 9.94 -2.77
CA LYS A 151 1.22 11.19 -3.08
C LYS A 151 2.70 11.16 -2.71
N ILE A 152 3.05 10.54 -1.58
CA ILE A 152 4.46 10.37 -1.19
C ILE A 152 5.22 9.54 -2.24
N LEU A 153 4.60 8.49 -2.79
CA LEU A 153 5.20 7.70 -3.89
C LEU A 153 5.46 8.59 -5.12
N GLU A 154 4.45 9.36 -5.55
CA GLU A 154 4.54 10.28 -6.69
C GLU A 154 5.62 11.37 -6.50
N ASP A 155 5.71 11.95 -5.30
CA ASP A 155 6.73 12.96 -4.93
C ASP A 155 8.17 12.39 -4.89
N ASN A 156 8.31 11.08 -4.99
CA ASN A 156 9.58 10.36 -5.15
C ASN A 156 9.75 9.74 -6.55
N GLY A 157 8.91 10.13 -7.51
CA GLY A 157 9.01 9.69 -8.91
C GLY A 157 8.54 8.26 -9.16
N LEU A 158 7.80 7.66 -8.21
CA LEU A 158 7.15 6.36 -8.37
C LEU A 158 5.73 6.57 -8.90
N ALA A 159 5.10 5.49 -9.37
CA ALA A 159 3.66 5.51 -9.61
C ALA A 159 2.93 5.57 -8.25
N GLY A 160 1.87 6.37 -8.17
CA GLY A 160 0.94 6.32 -7.05
C GLY A 160 0.27 4.95 -6.95
N SER A 161 -0.10 4.56 -5.74
CA SER A 161 -0.75 3.29 -5.44
C SER A 161 -1.76 3.46 -4.31
N ASP A 162 -2.82 2.66 -4.33
CA ASP A 162 -3.82 2.63 -3.27
C ASP A 162 -3.54 1.44 -2.35
N ILE A 163 -2.92 1.73 -1.20
CA ILE A 163 -2.53 0.69 -0.25
C ILE A 163 -3.70 -0.16 0.24
N LEU A 164 -4.93 0.37 0.22
CA LEU A 164 -6.12 -0.40 0.60
C LEU A 164 -6.40 -1.48 -0.44
N THR A 165 -6.35 -1.12 -1.73
CA THR A 165 -6.50 -2.08 -2.83
C THR A 165 -5.35 -3.10 -2.86
N ASP A 166 -4.13 -2.68 -2.55
CA ASP A 166 -2.94 -3.53 -2.59
C ASP A 166 -2.83 -4.51 -1.41
N THR A 167 -3.69 -4.37 -0.40
CA THR A 167 -3.69 -5.19 0.84
C THR A 167 -5.01 -5.94 1.08
N MET A 168 -5.92 -5.90 0.10
CA MET A 168 -7.20 -6.63 0.09
C MET A 168 -7.10 -8.02 -0.55
#